data_AF-A0A0B8Q2R9-F1
#
_entry.id   AF-A0A0B8Q2R9-F1
#
_cell.length_a   1.000
_cell.length_b   1.000
_cell.length_c   1.000
_cell.angle_alpha   90.00
_cell.angle_beta   90.00
_cell.angle_gamma   90.00
#
_symmetry.space_group_name_H-M   'P 1'
#
loop_
_entity.id
_entity.type
_entity.pdbx_description
1 polymer ?
#
loop_
_entity_poly.entity_id
_entity_poly.type
_entity_poly.pdbx_seq_one_letter_code
_entity_poly.pdbx_strand_id
1 'polypeptide(L)' 'MPEFEFEVGRPVSNLLKEAELCASSSEAMRMVKQGAAKIDGEKVADSKFVPQAGTFVFQVGKRKFARITLK' A
#
# COMPACT_ATOMS: atom_id res chain seq x y z
N MET A 1 13.05 -8.24 1.35
CA MET A 1 12.06 -7.14 1.27
C MET A 1 11.47 -7.22 -0.13
N PRO A 2 10.16 -7.46 -0.30
CA PRO A 2 9.59 -7.60 -1.63
C PRO A 2 9.51 -6.23 -2.32
N GLU A 3 9.90 -6.20 -3.58
CA GLU A 3 9.94 -5.01 -4.43
C GLU A 3 8.97 -5.22 -5.59
N PHE A 4 8.06 -4.26 -5.76
CA PHE A 4 7.07 -4.29 -6.81
C PHE A 4 7.17 -3.03 -7.65
N GLU A 5 6.98 -3.17 -8.97
CA GLU A 5 6.88 -2.04 -9.89
C GLU A 5 5.44 -1.98 -10.43
N PHE A 6 4.79 -0.83 -10.29
CA PHE A 6 3.43 -0.59 -10.77
C PHE A 6 3.34 0.74 -11.52
N GLU A 7 2.28 0.92 -12.30
CA GLU A 7 1.95 2.20 -12.92
C GLU A 7 1.27 3.15 -11.93
N VAL A 8 1.57 4.44 -12.05
CA VAL A 8 0.80 5.50 -11.38
C VAL A 8 -0.68 5.49 -11.74
N GLY A 9 -1.52 5.95 -10.81
CA GLY A 9 -2.98 6.00 -10.99
C GLY A 9 -3.75 4.88 -10.28
N ARG A 10 -3.06 3.96 -9.60
CA ARG A 10 -3.71 2.89 -8.82
C ARG A 10 -3.96 3.29 -7.36
N PRO A 11 -5.14 2.96 -6.82
CA PRO A 11 -5.41 3.19 -5.41
C PRO A 11 -4.56 2.28 -4.52
N VAL A 12 -4.21 2.76 -3.33
CA VAL A 12 -3.44 2.02 -2.31
C VAL A 12 -4.03 0.63 -2.06
N SER A 13 -5.35 0.46 -2.05
CA SER A 13 -6.00 -0.85 -1.89
C SER A 13 -5.58 -1.89 -2.93
N ASN A 14 -5.36 -1.47 -4.18
CA ASN A 14 -4.92 -2.36 -5.25
C ASN A 14 -3.43 -2.64 -5.12
N LEU A 15 -2.64 -1.61 -4.84
CA LEU A 15 -1.20 -1.75 -4.60
C LEU A 15 -0.92 -2.72 -3.44
N LEU A 16 -1.68 -2.64 -2.35
CA LEU A 16 -1.57 -3.55 -1.21
C LEU A 16 -1.96 -4.99 -1.55
N LYS A 17 -2.93 -5.18 -2.43
CA LYS A 17 -3.34 -6.51 -2.90
C LYS A 17 -2.29 -7.10 -3.85
N GLU A 18 -1.84 -6.33 -4.83
CA GLU A 18 -0.84 -6.75 -5.82
C GLU A 18 0.54 -6.97 -5.19
N ALA A 19 0.87 -6.22 -4.13
CA ALA A 19 2.10 -6.40 -3.35
C ALA A 19 2.04 -7.57 -2.33
N GLU A 20 1.00 -8.42 -2.40
CA GLU A 20 0.73 -9.53 -1.47
C GLU A 20 0.68 -9.11 0.03
N LEU A 21 0.55 -7.82 0.31
CA LEU A 21 0.41 -7.28 1.67
C LEU A 21 -0.97 -7.63 2.25
N CYS A 22 -1.99 -7.75 1.41
CA CYS A 22 -3.35 -8.12 1.79
C CYS A 22 -3.90 -9.20 0.87
N ALA A 23 -4.72 -10.13 1.40
CA ALA A 23 -5.27 -11.21 0.58
C ALA A 23 -6.36 -10.70 -0.39
N SER A 24 -6.96 -9.54 -0.10
CA SER A 24 -7.94 -8.89 -0.97
C SER A 24 -7.98 -7.38 -0.78
N SER A 25 -8.52 -6.66 -1.77
CA SER A 25 -8.69 -5.20 -1.73
C SER A 25 -9.58 -4.74 -0.56
N SER A 26 -10.55 -5.56 -0.15
CA SER A 26 -11.39 -5.33 1.04
C SER A 26 -10.62 -5.46 2.36
N GLU A 27 -9.64 -6.38 2.44
CA GLU A 27 -8.74 -6.47 3.60
C GLU A 27 -7.79 -5.28 3.65
N ALA A 28 -7.27 -4.86 2.49
CA ALA A 28 -6.46 -3.67 2.38
C ALA A 28 -7.22 -2.43 2.88
N MET A 29 -8.47 -2.26 2.46
CA MET A 29 -9.34 -1.18 2.92
C MET A 29 -9.59 -1.24 4.43
N ARG A 30 -9.80 -2.44 5.00
CA ARG A 30 -9.94 -2.60 6.45
C ARG A 30 -8.66 -2.23 7.21
N MET A 31 -7.50 -2.65 6.73
CA MET A 31 -6.19 -2.34 7.34
C MET A 31 -5.91 -0.83 7.32
N VAL A 32 -6.20 -0.17 6.19
CA VAL A 32 -6.10 1.28 6.04
C VAL A 32 -7.08 1.98 6.99
N LYS A 33 -8.35 1.55 7.03
CA LYS A 33 -9.38 2.12 7.91
C LYS A 33 -9.08 1.93 9.40
N GLN A 34 -8.38 0.85 9.77
CA GLN A 34 -7.90 0.60 11.13
C GLN A 34 -6.62 1.40 11.45
N GLY A 35 -6.07 2.16 10.50
CA GLY A 35 -4.83 2.92 10.69
C GLY A 35 -3.58 2.03 10.81
N ALA A 36 -3.67 0.78 10.34
CA ALA A 36 -2.57 -0.18 10.32
C ALA A 36 -1.69 -0.03 9.07
N ALA A 37 -2.15 0.70 8.04
CA ALA A 37 -1.37 0.99 6.84
C ALA A 37 -0.61 2.30 6.97
N LYS A 38 0.69 2.26 6.66
CA LYS A 38 1.56 3.42 6.54
C LYS A 38 2.24 3.41 5.18
N ILE A 39 2.43 4.59 4.60
CA ILE A 39 3.23 4.80 3.40
C ILE A 39 4.34 5.75 3.80
N ASP A 40 5.59 5.30 3.65
CA ASP A 40 6.79 6.11 3.92
C ASP A 40 6.82 6.75 5.33
N GLY A 41 6.20 6.07 6.30
CA GLY A 41 6.05 6.55 7.68
C GLY A 41 4.78 7.37 7.95
N GLU A 42 4.08 7.81 6.90
CA GLU A 42 2.80 8.53 7.00
C GLU A 42 1.63 7.54 7.11
N LYS A 43 0.72 7.76 8.05
CA LYS A 43 -0.46 6.90 8.20
C LYS A 43 -1.43 7.18 7.06
N VAL A 44 -1.79 6.14 6.32
CA VAL A 44 -2.84 6.24 5.31
C VAL A 44 -4.17 6.00 5.99
N ALA A 45 -5.05 7.00 5.96
CA ALA A 45 -6.43 6.85 6.39
C ALA A 45 -7.38 6.53 5.22
N ASP A 46 -6.92 6.73 3.98
CA ASP A 46 -7.75 6.59 2.78
C ASP A 46 -7.22 5.53 1.82
N SER A 47 -7.97 4.44 1.67
CA SER A 47 -7.58 3.31 0.82
C SER A 47 -7.68 3.62 -0.67
N LYS A 48 -8.39 4.70 -1.02
CA LYS A 48 -8.50 5.23 -2.38
C LYS A 48 -7.42 6.26 -2.69
N PHE A 49 -6.53 6.56 -1.74
CA PHE A 49 -5.39 7.41 -2.00
C PHE A 49 -4.62 6.86 -3.21
N VAL A 50 -4.23 7.75 -4.11
CA VAL A 50 -3.44 7.40 -5.29
C VAL A 50 -2.07 8.04 -5.08
N PRO A 51 -1.03 7.25 -4.76
CA PRO A 51 0.30 7.79 -4.63
C PRO A 51 0.79 8.27 -6.01
N GLN A 52 1.60 9.32 -6.03
CA GLN A 52 2.21 9.86 -7.25
C GLN A 52 3.34 8.93 -7.75
N ALA A 53 3.97 9.29 -8.88
CA ALA A 53 5.13 8.56 -9.39
C ALA A 53 6.28 8.66 -8.39
N GLY A 54 6.90 7.54 -8.07
CA GLY A 54 7.96 7.48 -7.08
C GLY A 54 8.05 6.13 -6.36
N THR A 55 9.10 5.97 -5.58
CA THR A 55 9.30 4.78 -4.75
C THR A 55 8.76 5.04 -3.35
N PHE A 56 7.79 4.24 -2.94
CA PHE A 56 7.15 4.33 -1.63
C PHE A 56 7.26 3.02 -0.89
N VAL A 57 7.49 3.09 0.42
CA VAL A 57 7.47 1.90 1.29
C VAL A 57 6.10 1.78 1.94
N PHE A 58 5.37 0.74 1.57
CA PHE A 58 4.09 0.40 2.16
C PHE A 58 4.32 -0.55 3.33
N GLN A 59 3.88 -0.14 4.51
CA GLN A 59 3.90 -0.95 5.71
C GLN A 59 2.47 -1.22 6.15
N VAL A 60 2.10 -2.50 6.26
CA VAL A 60 0.81 -2.93 6.78
C VAL A 60 1.03 -3.72 8.07
N GLY A 61 0.67 -3.11 9.20
CA GLY A 61 0.92 -3.66 10.52
C GLY A 61 2.41 -3.82 10.84
N LYS A 62 2.74 -4.74 11.76
CA LYS A 62 4.13 -4.98 12.21
C LYS A 62 4.92 -5.96 11.36
N ARG A 63 4.23 -6.81 10.58
CA ARG A 63 4.83 -7.98 9.93
C ARG A 63 4.88 -7.91 8.41
N LYS A 64 4.18 -6.97 7.79
CA LYS A 64 4.08 -6.88 6.33
C LYS A 64 4.59 -5.53 5.85
N PHE A 65 5.57 -5.56 4.97
CA PHE A 65 6.20 -4.38 4.37
C PHE A 65 6.57 -4.72 2.93
N ALA A 66 6.23 -3.83 2.01
CA ALA A 66 6.61 -3.94 0.62
C ALA A 66 7.07 -2.58 0.11
N ARG A 67 8.08 -2.61 -0.75
CA ARG A 67 8.52 -1.41 -1.46
C ARG A 67 7.85 -1.41 -2.82
N ILE A 68 7.16 -0.33 -3.14
CA ILE A 68 6.41 -0.17 -4.36
C ILE A 68 7.02 1.01 -5.12
N THR A 69 7.50 0.74 -6.33
CA THR A 69 7.97 1.76 -7.26
C THR A 69 6.87 2.04 -8.27
N LEU A 70 6.31 3.24 -8.21
CA LEU A 70 5.34 3.73 -9.18
C LEU A 70 6.08 4.45 -10.31
N LYS A 71 6.03 3.88 -11.52
CA LYS A 71 6.53 4.51 -12.75
C LYS A 71 5.37 5.10 -13.55
#